data_AF-A0A2U2C0T0-F1
#
_entry.id   AF-A0A2U2C0T0-F1
#
_cell.length_a   1.000
_cell.length_b   1.000
_cell.length_c   1.000
_cell.angle_alpha   90.00
_cell.angle_beta   90.00
_cell.angle_gamma   90.00
#
_symmetry.space_group_name_H-M   'P 1'
#
loop_
_entity.id
_entity.type
_entity.pdbx_description
1 polymer ?
#
loop_
_entity_poly.entity_id
_entity_poly.type
_entity_poly.pdbx_seq_one_letter_code
_entity_poly.pdbx_strand_id
1 'polypeptide(L)'
;MFGDVKVTFLASSLKLLDDSIKYKNINIANIEKIAAGKLYTILKYRIKSRDFYDVKYIMKYYKLEFCQIFDLMKKHYGRVNFSEEIINTRFLKMPLNIDDEGFESLQLKEKESFKTLRDFFKKEIKKLNDEKKEIFHFTKNDIEKNINKNYGLLRQSLLMELYNISNYSIIFDIDLLKVNANLLYPDLNGKTIFNLSFEENDFFDYLLFYIDEIPSDIKTICQNSGNQKALETIELHRLINRCLKKDNIEIKQILKDKDINKDIFFKKLTKKKEILYPMG
;
A
#
# COMPACT_ATOMS: atom_id res chain seq x y z
N MET A 1 -23.10 -23.21 30.62
CA MET A 1 -23.79 -22.11 29.91
C MET A 1 -23.50 -20.82 30.64
N PHE A 2 -22.92 -19.81 29.98
CA PHE A 2 -22.85 -18.45 30.52
C PHE A 2 -24.14 -17.69 30.13
N GLY A 3 -25.31 -18.16 30.59
CA GLY A 3 -26.61 -17.59 30.21
C GLY A 3 -26.94 -17.65 28.70
N ASP A 4 -27.67 -16.63 28.20
CA ASP A 4 -28.06 -16.41 26.78
C ASP A 4 -26.89 -16.07 25.84
N VAL A 5 -25.65 -16.12 26.32
CA VAL A 5 -24.46 -15.76 25.54
C VAL A 5 -23.90 -16.99 24.85
N LYS A 6 -23.99 -17.02 23.52
CA LYS A 6 -23.32 -18.03 22.70
C LYS A 6 -21.82 -17.73 22.63
N VAL A 7 -21.03 -18.54 23.32
CA VAL A 7 -19.56 -18.49 23.26
C VAL A 7 -19.07 -19.43 22.17
N THR A 8 -18.26 -18.92 21.25
CA THR A 8 -17.59 -19.73 20.21
C THR A 8 -16.08 -19.61 20.41
N PHE A 9 -15.40 -20.74 20.52
CA PHE A 9 -13.94 -20.78 20.60
C PHE A 9 -13.36 -20.87 19.19
N LEU A 10 -12.40 -20.00 18.88
CA LEU A 10 -11.69 -19.97 17.60
C LEU A 10 -10.19 -20.07 17.86
N ALA A 11 -9.56 -21.09 17.29
CA ALA A 11 -8.11 -21.12 17.14
C ALA A 11 -7.74 -20.39 15.84
N SER A 12 -6.97 -19.31 15.94
CA SER A 12 -6.51 -18.54 14.80
C SER A 12 -5.02 -18.24 14.92
N SER A 13 -4.31 -18.29 13.80
CA SER A 13 -2.93 -17.78 13.69
C SER A 13 -2.87 -16.24 13.66
N LEU A 14 -4.02 -15.57 13.55
CA LEU A 14 -4.09 -14.11 13.60
C LEU A 14 -3.87 -13.62 15.03
N LYS A 15 -2.91 -12.71 15.18
CA LYS A 15 -2.54 -12.02 16.43
C LYS A 15 -3.57 -10.96 16.85
N LEU A 16 -4.82 -11.39 17.02
CA LEU A 16 -5.97 -10.53 17.26
C LEU A 16 -5.88 -9.75 18.60
N LEU A 17 -5.13 -10.28 19.58
CA LEU A 17 -5.04 -9.72 20.94
C LEU A 17 -3.65 -9.20 21.34
N ASP A 18 -2.65 -9.21 20.44
CA ASP A 18 -1.29 -8.72 20.74
C ASP A 18 -1.26 -7.24 21.19
N ASP A 19 -2.27 -6.46 20.81
CA ASP A 19 -2.46 -5.05 21.21
C ASP A 19 -3.87 -4.85 21.79
N SER A 20 -4.30 -5.83 22.60
CA SER A 20 -5.63 -5.80 23.20
C SER A 20 -5.79 -4.67 24.21
N ILE A 21 -7.02 -4.17 24.31
CA ILE A 21 -7.43 -3.23 25.34
C ILE A 21 -8.11 -4.04 26.44
N LYS A 22 -7.81 -3.74 27.69
CA LYS A 22 -8.49 -4.36 28.83
C LYS A 22 -9.87 -3.71 29.01
N TYR A 23 -10.92 -4.48 28.81
CA TYR A 23 -12.28 -4.07 29.14
C TYR A 23 -12.78 -4.90 30.33
N LYS A 24 -12.84 -4.26 31.51
CA LYS A 24 -13.05 -4.94 32.79
C LYS A 24 -11.99 -6.02 32.99
N ASN A 25 -12.38 -7.29 32.99
CA ASN A 25 -11.50 -8.44 33.19
C ASN A 25 -11.24 -9.23 31.90
N ILE A 26 -11.60 -8.68 30.74
CA ILE A 26 -11.49 -9.35 29.44
C ILE A 26 -10.62 -8.50 28.53
N ASN A 27 -9.70 -9.15 27.82
CA ASN A 27 -8.92 -8.53 26.76
C ASN A 27 -9.76 -8.50 25.48
N ILE A 28 -10.00 -7.30 24.95
CA ILE A 28 -10.74 -7.07 23.72
C ILE A 28 -9.81 -6.52 22.65
N ALA A 29 -10.09 -6.82 21.38
CA ALA A 29 -9.37 -6.19 20.28
C ALA A 29 -9.57 -4.66 20.33
N ASN A 30 -8.52 -3.91 19.98
CA ASN A 30 -8.63 -2.46 19.86
C ASN A 30 -9.55 -2.06 18.69
N ILE A 31 -10.01 -0.81 18.69
CA ILE A 31 -10.99 -0.34 17.70
C ILE A 31 -10.46 -0.39 16.26
N GLU A 32 -9.16 -0.16 16.08
CA GLU A 32 -8.48 -0.22 14.78
C GLU A 32 -8.52 -1.63 14.18
N LYS A 33 -8.23 -2.66 14.99
CA LYS A 33 -8.30 -4.07 14.59
C LYS A 33 -9.74 -4.49 14.30
N ILE A 34 -10.71 -4.00 15.08
CA ILE A 34 -12.14 -4.24 14.83
C ILE A 34 -12.54 -3.63 13.48
N ALA A 35 -12.18 -2.38 13.22
CA ALA A 35 -12.46 -1.70 11.95
C ALA A 35 -11.84 -2.43 10.76
N ALA A 36 -10.56 -2.80 10.87
CA ALA A 36 -9.83 -3.58 9.88
C ALA A 36 -10.51 -4.93 9.60
N GLY A 37 -10.94 -5.65 10.64
CA GLY A 37 -11.63 -6.94 10.49
C GLY A 37 -13.00 -6.81 9.83
N LYS A 38 -13.75 -5.75 10.15
CA LYS A 38 -15.05 -5.47 9.53
C LYS A 38 -14.88 -5.12 8.05
N LEU A 39 -13.93 -4.25 7.71
CA LEU A 39 -13.62 -3.93 6.32
C LEU A 39 -13.19 -5.18 5.55
N TYR A 40 -12.27 -6.00 6.11
CA TYR A 40 -11.84 -7.24 5.49
C TYR A 40 -13.00 -8.21 5.25
N THR A 41 -13.93 -8.29 6.20
CA THR A 41 -15.13 -9.13 6.08
C THR A 41 -16.05 -8.67 4.96
N ILE A 42 -16.29 -7.36 4.87
CA ILE A 42 -17.06 -6.75 3.77
C ILE A 42 -16.40 -7.01 2.44
N LEU A 43 -15.07 -6.94 2.34
CA LEU A 43 -14.38 -7.11 1.05
C LEU A 43 -14.25 -8.57 0.62
N LYS A 44 -14.01 -9.50 1.56
CA LYS A 44 -13.66 -10.89 1.23
C LYS A 44 -14.78 -11.90 1.41
N TYR A 45 -15.63 -11.74 2.41
CA TYR A 45 -16.49 -12.83 2.87
C TYR A 45 -17.98 -12.58 2.60
N ARG A 46 -18.57 -11.52 3.16
CA ARG A 46 -20.04 -11.32 3.12
C ARG A 46 -20.45 -9.86 3.08
N ILE A 47 -21.69 -9.61 2.69
CA ILE A 47 -22.36 -8.31 2.69
C ILE A 47 -23.52 -8.36 3.69
N LYS A 48 -23.24 -7.91 4.92
CA LYS A 48 -24.24 -7.78 5.98
C LYS A 48 -24.40 -6.33 6.43
N SER A 49 -25.63 -5.93 6.70
CA SER A 49 -26.00 -4.56 7.06
C SER A 49 -25.28 -4.08 8.34
N ARG A 50 -25.10 -4.99 9.30
CA ARG A 50 -24.34 -4.76 10.55
C ARG A 50 -22.87 -4.44 10.32
N ASP A 51 -22.21 -5.15 9.40
CA ASP A 51 -20.78 -4.92 9.14
C ASP A 51 -20.56 -3.50 8.56
N PHE A 52 -21.46 -3.03 7.70
CA PHE A 52 -21.45 -1.67 7.16
C PHE A 52 -21.76 -0.62 8.24
N TYR A 53 -22.74 -0.89 9.10
CA TYR A 53 -23.07 -0.02 10.23
C TYR A 53 -21.89 0.15 11.18
N ASP A 54 -21.22 -0.95 11.54
CA ASP A 54 -20.08 -0.95 12.45
C ASP A 54 -18.93 -0.11 11.89
N VAL A 55 -18.60 -0.24 10.61
CA VAL A 55 -17.55 0.59 9.98
C VAL A 55 -17.94 2.07 10.01
N LYS A 56 -19.18 2.42 9.62
CA LYS A 56 -19.66 3.82 9.69
C LYS A 56 -19.64 4.36 11.12
N TYR A 57 -20.08 3.57 12.09
CA TYR A 57 -20.08 3.92 13.50
C TYR A 57 -18.66 4.22 13.98
N ILE A 58 -17.71 3.35 13.65
CA ILE A 58 -16.31 3.54 14.00
C ILE A 58 -15.77 4.83 13.39
N MET A 59 -16.02 5.06 12.10
CA MET A 59 -15.57 6.28 11.43
C MET A 59 -16.09 7.54 12.12
N LYS A 60 -17.39 7.57 12.45
CA LYS A 60 -18.04 8.74 13.03
C LYS A 60 -17.63 9.01 14.49
N TYR A 61 -17.52 7.96 15.29
CA TYR A 61 -17.36 8.08 16.74
C TYR A 61 -15.92 7.92 17.24
N TYR A 62 -15.05 7.28 16.46
CA TYR A 62 -13.63 7.13 16.78
C TYR A 62 -12.71 7.93 15.84
N LYS A 63 -13.30 8.79 14.98
CA LYS A 63 -12.58 9.70 14.09
C LYS A 63 -11.57 9.00 13.18
N LEU A 64 -11.89 7.79 12.72
CA LEU A 64 -11.12 7.07 11.71
C LEU A 64 -11.66 7.43 10.32
N GLU A 65 -10.80 7.95 9.46
CA GLU A 65 -11.14 8.18 8.06
C GLU A 65 -11.20 6.85 7.29
N PHE A 66 -11.99 6.80 6.22
CA PHE A 66 -12.18 5.57 5.45
C PHE A 66 -10.87 5.00 4.91
N CYS A 67 -9.99 5.88 4.39
CA CYS A 67 -8.65 5.55 3.93
C CYS A 67 -7.79 4.88 5.00
N GLN A 68 -7.84 5.38 6.24
CA GLN A 68 -7.07 4.82 7.36
C GLN A 68 -7.53 3.39 7.68
N ILE A 69 -8.81 3.08 7.51
CA ILE A 69 -9.32 1.71 7.75
C ILE A 69 -8.74 0.72 6.72
N PHE A 70 -8.53 1.13 5.45
CA PHE A 70 -7.81 0.30 4.48
C PHE A 70 -6.35 0.07 4.87
N ASP A 71 -5.67 1.13 5.33
CA ASP A 71 -4.27 1.05 5.77
C ASP A 71 -4.14 0.10 6.99
N LEU A 72 -5.08 0.16 7.94
CA LEU A 72 -5.17 -0.75 9.09
C LEU A 72 -5.51 -2.19 8.68
N MET A 73 -6.41 -2.37 7.70
CA MET A 73 -6.72 -3.69 7.16
C MET A 73 -5.47 -4.35 6.59
N LYS A 74 -4.70 -3.63 5.77
CA LYS A 74 -3.44 -4.13 5.22
C LYS A 74 -2.44 -4.47 6.32
N LYS A 75 -2.29 -3.61 7.34
CA LYS A 75 -1.39 -3.84 8.48
C LYS A 75 -1.71 -5.15 9.23
N HIS A 76 -2.99 -5.46 9.42
CA HIS A 76 -3.40 -6.60 10.27
C HIS A 76 -3.68 -7.89 9.49
N TYR A 77 -4.09 -7.80 8.23
CA TYR A 77 -4.49 -8.96 7.41
C TYR A 77 -3.57 -9.19 6.20
N GLY A 78 -2.55 -8.35 6.01
CA GLY A 78 -1.54 -8.50 4.98
C GLY A 78 -2.01 -8.08 3.59
N ARG A 79 -1.30 -8.57 2.56
CA ARG A 79 -1.59 -8.33 1.16
C ARG A 79 -2.93 -8.97 0.78
N VAL A 80 -3.75 -8.24 0.06
CA VAL A 80 -4.99 -8.75 -0.54
C VAL A 80 -4.88 -8.76 -2.06
N ASN A 81 -5.91 -9.21 -2.76
CA ASN A 81 -5.94 -9.19 -4.23
C ASN A 81 -7.29 -8.64 -4.70
N PHE A 82 -7.52 -7.36 -4.39
CA PHE A 82 -8.74 -6.66 -4.77
C PHE A 82 -8.48 -5.67 -5.90
N SER A 83 -9.42 -5.55 -6.83
CA SER A 83 -9.47 -4.42 -7.77
C SER A 83 -10.34 -3.30 -7.19
N GLU A 84 -10.15 -2.06 -7.66
CA GLU A 84 -11.05 -0.95 -7.30
C GLU A 84 -12.50 -1.26 -7.69
N GLU A 85 -12.72 -1.94 -8.82
CA GLU A 85 -14.05 -2.36 -9.26
C GLU A 85 -14.69 -3.35 -8.27
N ILE A 86 -13.93 -4.32 -7.76
CA ILE A 86 -14.41 -5.26 -6.74
C ILE A 86 -14.78 -4.48 -5.48
N ILE A 87 -13.92 -3.59 -4.98
CA ILE A 87 -14.20 -2.79 -3.78
C ILE A 87 -15.49 -1.97 -3.98
N ASN A 88 -15.61 -1.26 -5.10
CA ASN A 88 -16.81 -0.50 -5.45
C ASN A 88 -18.06 -1.39 -5.51
N THR A 89 -17.96 -2.55 -6.14
CA THR A 89 -19.07 -3.50 -6.27
C THR A 89 -19.52 -4.03 -4.93
N ARG A 90 -18.59 -4.38 -4.03
CA ARG A 90 -18.88 -4.82 -2.66
C ARG A 90 -19.61 -3.76 -1.86
N PHE A 91 -19.17 -2.51 -1.92
CA PHE A 91 -19.76 -1.42 -1.13
C PHE A 91 -21.07 -0.86 -1.71
N LEU A 92 -21.22 -0.83 -3.04
CA LEU A 92 -22.27 -0.03 -3.68
C LEU A 92 -23.34 -0.88 -4.37
N LYS A 93 -23.01 -2.10 -4.81
CA LYS A 93 -23.87 -2.88 -5.72
C LYS A 93 -24.34 -4.19 -5.09
N MET A 94 -23.44 -5.00 -4.53
CA MET A 94 -23.76 -6.36 -4.09
C MET A 94 -24.91 -6.41 -3.07
N PRO A 95 -25.96 -7.22 -3.31
CA PRO A 95 -27.10 -7.34 -2.40
C PRO A 95 -26.66 -7.87 -1.03
N LEU A 96 -27.50 -7.66 -0.02
CA LEU A 96 -27.33 -8.30 1.28
C LEU A 96 -27.34 -9.81 1.12
N ASN A 97 -26.54 -10.49 1.93
CA ASN A 97 -26.62 -11.94 2.05
C ASN A 97 -28.04 -12.36 2.53
N ILE A 98 -28.47 -13.55 2.13
CA ILE A 98 -29.79 -14.11 2.47
C ILE A 98 -29.96 -14.27 4.00
N ASP A 99 -28.86 -14.50 4.71
CA ASP A 99 -28.81 -14.66 6.16
C ASP A 99 -28.50 -13.34 6.89
N ASP A 100 -28.71 -12.18 6.26
CA ASP A 100 -28.57 -10.89 6.95
C ASP A 100 -29.61 -10.76 8.07
N GLU A 101 -29.13 -10.56 9.30
CA GLU A 101 -30.00 -10.46 10.48
C GLU A 101 -30.66 -9.08 10.62
N GLY A 102 -30.38 -8.14 9.70
CA GLY A 102 -30.84 -6.76 9.77
C GLY A 102 -30.47 -6.06 11.08
N PHE A 103 -31.26 -5.06 11.44
CA PHE A 103 -31.06 -4.24 12.64
C PHE A 103 -32.10 -4.46 13.74
N GLU A 104 -33.06 -5.35 13.55
CA GLU A 104 -34.23 -5.49 14.43
C GLU A 104 -33.86 -5.82 15.88
N SER A 105 -32.81 -6.63 16.08
CA SER A 105 -32.31 -6.98 17.41
C SER A 105 -31.23 -6.05 17.96
N LEU A 106 -30.96 -4.91 17.31
CA LEU A 106 -29.92 -3.97 17.72
C LEU A 106 -30.52 -2.62 18.14
N GLN A 107 -30.04 -2.09 19.27
CA GLN A 107 -30.26 -0.70 19.63
C GLN A 107 -29.23 0.18 18.90
N LEU A 108 -29.60 0.65 17.72
CA LEU A 108 -28.73 1.54 16.94
C LEU A 108 -28.68 2.92 17.59
N LYS A 109 -27.48 3.53 17.61
CA LYS A 109 -27.30 4.93 18.03
C LYS A 109 -27.95 5.92 17.06
N GLU A 110 -28.04 5.54 15.78
CA GLU A 110 -28.66 6.31 14.71
C GLU A 110 -29.55 5.38 13.90
N LYS A 111 -30.75 5.83 13.55
CA LYS A 111 -31.66 5.06 12.70
C LYS A 111 -31.04 4.93 11.31
N GLU A 112 -30.71 3.71 10.91
CA GLU A 112 -30.06 3.42 9.64
C GLU A 112 -30.84 2.36 8.86
N SER A 113 -30.72 2.43 7.54
CA SER A 113 -31.12 1.40 6.60
C SER A 113 -29.90 0.99 5.78
N PHE A 114 -29.94 -0.17 5.12
CA PHE A 114 -28.82 -0.53 4.26
C PHE A 114 -28.62 0.47 3.10
N LYS A 115 -29.70 1.09 2.61
CA LYS A 115 -29.62 2.17 1.62
C LYS A 115 -28.85 3.38 2.13
N THR A 116 -29.15 3.86 3.34
CA THR A 116 -28.46 5.03 3.93
C THR A 116 -26.99 4.73 4.24
N LEU A 117 -26.65 3.48 4.59
CA LEU A 117 -25.27 3.04 4.73
C LEU A 117 -24.53 3.04 3.39
N ARG A 118 -25.14 2.53 2.32
CA ARG A 118 -24.54 2.60 0.98
C ARG A 118 -24.34 4.05 0.51
N ASP A 119 -25.31 4.92 0.74
CA ASP A 119 -25.20 6.33 0.38
C ASP A 119 -24.07 7.03 1.15
N PHE A 120 -23.83 6.64 2.41
CA PHE A 120 -22.67 7.09 3.18
C PHE A 120 -21.36 6.64 2.53
N PHE A 121 -21.16 5.34 2.29
CA PHE A 121 -19.92 4.84 1.68
C PHE A 121 -19.72 5.34 0.25
N LYS A 122 -20.80 5.59 -0.50
CA LYS A 122 -20.72 6.24 -1.82
C LYS A 122 -20.07 7.62 -1.73
N LYS A 123 -20.38 8.40 -0.70
CA LYS A 123 -19.75 9.72 -0.48
C LYS A 123 -18.28 9.58 -0.08
N GLU A 124 -17.95 8.64 0.80
CA GLU A 124 -16.57 8.40 1.23
C GLU A 124 -15.68 7.92 0.07
N ILE A 125 -16.19 7.00 -0.76
CA ILE A 125 -15.50 6.56 -1.98
C ILE A 125 -15.33 7.74 -2.95
N LYS A 126 -16.37 8.57 -3.12
CA LYS A 126 -16.29 9.76 -3.97
C LYS A 126 -15.20 10.72 -3.47
N LYS A 127 -15.09 10.96 -2.16
CA LYS A 127 -14.04 11.81 -1.55
C LYS A 127 -12.65 11.31 -1.95
N LEU A 128 -12.39 10.00 -1.83
CA LEU A 128 -11.10 9.41 -2.21
C LEU A 128 -10.82 9.52 -3.72
N ASN A 129 -11.85 9.37 -4.56
CA ASN A 129 -11.71 9.51 -6.01
C ASN A 129 -11.46 10.96 -6.42
N ASP A 130 -12.11 11.92 -5.76
CA ASP A 130 -11.93 13.35 -6.05
C ASP A 130 -10.53 13.80 -5.59
N GLU A 131 -10.05 13.34 -4.43
CA GLU A 131 -8.66 13.55 -3.98
C GLU A 131 -7.63 13.00 -4.98
N LYS A 132 -7.89 11.82 -5.57
CA LYS A 132 -7.03 11.25 -6.60
C LYS A 132 -7.01 12.09 -7.89
N LYS A 133 -8.11 12.77 -8.24
CA LYS A 133 -8.15 13.67 -9.40
C LYS A 133 -7.32 14.94 -9.19
N GLU A 134 -7.14 15.39 -7.96
CA GLU A 134 -6.33 16.59 -7.67
C GLU A 134 -4.86 16.39 -8.09
N ILE A 135 -4.37 15.14 -8.13
CA ILE A 135 -3.00 14.78 -8.54
C ILE A 135 -2.68 15.31 -9.95
N PHE A 136 -3.65 15.36 -10.86
CA PHE A 136 -3.45 15.90 -12.21
C PHE A 136 -3.01 17.37 -12.23
N HIS A 137 -3.28 18.10 -11.15
CA HIS A 137 -2.98 19.53 -11.03
C HIS A 137 -1.84 19.80 -10.06
N PHE A 138 -1.18 18.76 -9.54
CA PHE A 138 -0.07 18.95 -8.61
C PHE A 138 1.12 19.61 -9.31
N THR A 139 1.61 20.67 -8.69
CA THR A 139 2.91 21.25 -9.03
C THR A 139 4.03 20.39 -8.44
N LYS A 140 5.29 20.66 -8.83
CA LYS A 140 6.45 20.03 -8.21
C LYS A 140 6.42 20.15 -6.68
N ASN A 141 6.12 21.34 -6.14
CA ASN A 141 6.05 21.56 -4.69
C ASN A 141 4.95 20.72 -4.03
N ASP A 142 3.80 20.53 -4.69
CA ASP A 142 2.72 19.68 -4.18
C ASP A 142 3.16 18.22 -4.14
N ILE A 143 3.88 17.77 -5.16
CA ILE A 143 4.44 16.41 -5.22
C ILE A 143 5.44 16.19 -4.11
N GLU A 144 6.40 17.09 -3.93
CA GLU A 144 7.40 17.00 -2.86
C GLU A 144 6.74 16.93 -1.47
N LYS A 145 5.71 17.74 -1.22
CA LYS A 145 4.97 17.77 0.05
C LYS A 145 4.15 16.49 0.29
N ASN A 146 3.63 15.86 -0.77
CA ASN A 146 2.71 14.73 -0.67
C ASN A 146 3.35 13.40 -1.11
N ILE A 147 4.67 13.32 -1.29
CA ILE A 147 5.36 12.19 -1.92
C ILE A 147 5.05 10.83 -1.26
N ASN A 148 4.82 10.84 0.05
CA ASN A 148 4.52 9.64 0.86
C ASN A 148 3.02 9.46 1.17
N LYS A 149 2.15 10.29 0.60
CA LYS A 149 0.71 10.17 0.78
C LYS A 149 0.14 9.07 -0.12
N ASN A 150 -0.91 8.40 0.37
CA ASN A 150 -1.55 7.28 -0.32
C ASN A 150 -2.97 7.65 -0.77
N TYR A 151 -3.33 7.21 -1.96
CA TYR A 151 -4.51 7.66 -2.69
C TYR A 151 -5.43 6.51 -3.11
N GLY A 152 -6.68 6.87 -3.34
CA GLY A 152 -7.72 5.95 -3.81
C GLY A 152 -8.03 4.81 -2.85
N LEU A 153 -8.74 3.81 -3.37
CA LEU A 153 -9.19 2.63 -2.62
C LEU A 153 -8.09 1.58 -2.46
N LEU A 154 -7.16 1.52 -3.42
CA LEU A 154 -6.00 0.62 -3.36
C LEU A 154 -4.85 1.20 -2.53
N ARG A 155 -4.97 2.43 -2.02
CA ARG A 155 -3.94 3.07 -1.19
C ARG A 155 -2.59 3.12 -1.91
N GLN A 156 -2.60 3.46 -3.20
CA GLN A 156 -1.39 3.58 -4.02
C GLN A 156 -0.60 4.81 -3.57
N SER A 157 0.74 4.74 -3.61
CA SER A 157 1.56 5.91 -3.33
C SER A 157 1.43 6.97 -4.43
N LEU A 158 1.76 8.23 -4.12
CA LEU A 158 1.74 9.30 -5.13
C LEU A 158 2.55 8.96 -6.39
N LEU A 159 3.70 8.30 -6.22
CA LEU A 159 4.55 7.87 -7.34
C LEU A 159 3.82 6.90 -8.28
N MET A 160 3.06 5.95 -7.72
CA MET A 160 2.26 5.01 -8.51
C MET A 160 1.14 5.72 -9.25
N GLU A 161 0.48 6.68 -8.60
CA GLU A 161 -0.58 7.47 -9.22
C GLU A 161 -0.06 8.35 -10.36
N LEU A 162 1.07 9.04 -10.16
CA LEU A 162 1.74 9.82 -11.21
C LEU A 162 2.15 8.94 -12.40
N TYR A 163 2.60 7.71 -12.13
CA TYR A 163 2.89 6.73 -13.18
C TYR A 163 1.64 6.33 -13.96
N ASN A 164 0.55 5.97 -13.27
CA ASN A 164 -0.70 5.53 -13.89
C ASN A 164 -1.36 6.59 -14.78
N ILE A 165 -1.12 7.87 -14.52
CA ILE A 165 -1.64 8.98 -15.33
C ILE A 165 -0.62 9.50 -16.36
N SER A 166 0.49 8.80 -16.56
CA SER A 166 1.59 9.17 -17.47
C SER A 166 2.20 10.56 -17.18
N ASN A 167 2.14 11.02 -15.93
CA ASN A 167 2.74 12.29 -15.49
C ASN A 167 3.95 12.04 -14.57
N TYR A 168 4.66 10.93 -14.78
CA TYR A 168 5.83 10.56 -13.97
C TYR A 168 7.10 11.30 -14.36
N SER A 169 7.12 12.01 -15.50
CA SER A 169 8.31 12.75 -15.96
C SER A 169 8.75 13.84 -14.99
N ILE A 170 7.80 14.49 -14.30
CA ILE A 170 8.09 15.49 -13.26
C ILE A 170 8.92 14.93 -12.11
N ILE A 171 8.91 13.61 -11.90
CA ILE A 171 9.66 12.95 -10.83
C ILE A 171 11.16 13.02 -11.09
N PHE A 172 11.62 13.04 -12.35
CA PHE A 172 13.04 13.14 -12.68
C PHE A 172 13.71 14.40 -12.12
N ASP A 173 12.93 15.48 -11.97
CA ASP A 173 13.41 16.76 -11.43
C ASP A 173 13.36 16.84 -9.90
N ILE A 174 12.89 15.80 -9.22
CA ILE A 174 12.77 15.73 -7.77
C ILE A 174 13.94 14.92 -7.21
N ASP A 175 14.57 15.43 -6.15
CA ASP A 175 15.51 14.65 -5.35
C ASP A 175 14.71 13.80 -4.35
N LEU A 176 14.49 12.53 -4.73
CA LEU A 176 13.68 11.59 -3.96
C LEU A 176 14.25 11.28 -2.56
N LEU A 177 15.57 11.40 -2.35
CA LEU A 177 16.15 11.26 -1.01
C LEU A 177 15.87 12.48 -0.15
N LYS A 178 16.04 13.68 -0.71
CA LYS A 178 15.80 14.94 0.02
C LYS A 178 14.37 15.05 0.52
N VAL A 179 13.40 14.57 -0.26
CA VAL A 179 11.98 14.54 0.15
C VAL A 179 11.59 13.27 0.91
N ASN A 180 12.56 12.40 1.22
CA ASN A 180 12.38 11.14 1.94
C ASN A 180 11.29 10.25 1.32
N ALA A 181 11.33 10.08 0.00
CA ALA A 181 10.33 9.31 -0.74
C ALA A 181 10.43 7.80 -0.42
N ASN A 182 9.31 7.19 -0.03
CA ASN A 182 9.23 5.77 0.23
C ASN A 182 8.91 4.99 -1.06
N LEU A 183 9.96 4.64 -1.80
CA LEU A 183 9.88 3.92 -3.07
C LEU A 183 9.40 2.48 -2.91
N LEU A 184 9.53 1.91 -1.71
CA LEU A 184 9.14 0.53 -1.41
C LEU A 184 7.77 0.45 -0.75
N TYR A 185 7.02 1.55 -0.67
CA TYR A 185 5.67 1.53 -0.12
C TYR A 185 4.77 0.63 -0.98
N PRO A 186 4.22 -0.46 -0.42
CA PRO A 186 3.29 -1.29 -1.16
C PRO A 186 1.89 -0.67 -1.16
N ASP A 187 1.10 -0.85 -2.20
CA ASP A 187 -0.34 -0.61 -2.18
C ASP A 187 -1.06 -1.69 -1.34
N LEU A 188 -2.39 -1.68 -1.34
CA LEU A 188 -3.23 -2.65 -0.65
C LEU A 188 -2.96 -4.10 -1.09
N ASN A 189 -2.59 -4.30 -2.35
CA ASN A 189 -2.28 -5.61 -2.94
C ASN A 189 -0.81 -6.00 -2.81
N GLY A 190 0.03 -5.13 -2.26
CA GLY A 190 1.47 -5.36 -2.12
C GLY A 190 2.30 -4.96 -3.34
N LYS A 191 1.75 -4.20 -4.29
CA LYS A 191 2.50 -3.65 -5.43
C LYS A 191 3.16 -2.32 -5.06
N THR A 192 4.41 -2.13 -5.46
CA THR A 192 5.15 -0.88 -5.33
C THR A 192 5.22 -0.16 -6.68
N ILE A 193 5.87 1.01 -6.73
CA ILE A 193 6.16 1.68 -8.01
C ILE A 193 6.95 0.80 -8.97
N PHE A 194 7.87 -0.03 -8.47
CA PHE A 194 8.69 -0.93 -9.29
C PHE A 194 7.86 -2.03 -9.97
N ASN A 195 6.72 -2.42 -9.39
CA ASN A 195 5.80 -3.36 -10.02
C ASN A 195 5.11 -2.75 -11.26
N LEU A 196 5.08 -1.42 -11.37
CA LEU A 196 4.43 -0.70 -12.46
C LEU A 196 5.44 -0.23 -13.50
N SER A 197 6.61 0.26 -13.07
CA SER A 197 7.54 0.99 -13.92
C SER A 197 8.56 0.12 -14.66
N PHE A 198 8.63 -1.19 -14.43
CA PHE A 198 9.71 -2.04 -14.99
C PHE A 198 9.73 -2.10 -16.53
N GLU A 199 8.65 -1.72 -17.21
CA GLU A 199 8.60 -1.63 -18.68
C GLU A 199 9.24 -0.33 -19.21
N GLU A 200 9.25 0.73 -18.39
CA GLU A 200 9.83 2.03 -18.70
C GLU A 200 11.28 2.11 -18.21
N ASN A 201 12.21 1.61 -19.03
CA ASN A 201 13.60 1.39 -18.63
C ASN A 201 14.27 2.61 -17.98
N ASP A 202 14.09 3.82 -18.51
CA ASP A 202 14.74 5.04 -17.98
C ASP A 202 14.17 5.44 -16.62
N PHE A 203 12.84 5.36 -16.45
CA PHE A 203 12.19 5.67 -15.18
C PHE A 203 12.51 4.60 -14.13
N PHE A 204 12.51 3.33 -14.52
CA PHE A 204 12.91 2.22 -13.67
C PHE A 204 14.38 2.32 -13.21
N ASP A 205 15.31 2.60 -14.13
CA ASP A 205 16.73 2.83 -13.83
C ASP A 205 16.90 4.01 -12.87
N TYR A 206 16.16 5.10 -13.10
CA TYR A 206 16.14 6.27 -12.22
C TYR A 206 15.68 5.91 -10.80
N LEU A 207 14.56 5.22 -10.63
CA LEU A 207 14.08 4.81 -9.30
C LEU A 207 15.08 3.91 -8.57
N LEU A 208 15.76 3.02 -9.30
CA LEU A 208 16.78 2.14 -8.72
C LEU A 208 18.00 2.89 -8.17
N PHE A 209 18.32 4.10 -8.66
CA PHE A 209 19.40 4.93 -8.08
C PHE A 209 19.14 5.36 -6.64
N TYR A 210 17.87 5.41 -6.21
CA TYR A 210 17.47 5.93 -4.91
C TYR A 210 17.28 4.83 -3.86
N ILE A 211 17.63 3.58 -4.16
CA ILE A 211 17.61 2.46 -3.19
C ILE A 211 18.96 1.73 -3.14
N ASP A 212 19.41 1.39 -1.93
CA ASP A 212 20.66 0.65 -1.68
C ASP A 212 20.44 -0.87 -1.53
N GLU A 213 19.20 -1.31 -1.37
CA GLU A 213 18.79 -2.72 -1.40
C GLU A 213 17.62 -2.91 -2.37
N ILE A 214 17.73 -3.89 -3.26
CA ILE A 214 16.67 -4.22 -4.23
C ILE A 214 15.93 -5.46 -3.74
N PRO A 215 14.65 -5.33 -3.32
CA PRO A 215 13.83 -6.45 -2.93
C PRO A 215 13.82 -7.61 -3.94
N SER A 216 13.79 -8.84 -3.44
CA SER A 216 13.84 -10.04 -4.28
C SER A 216 12.61 -10.19 -5.18
N ASP A 217 11.45 -9.73 -4.73
CA ASP A 217 10.19 -9.80 -5.46
C ASP A 217 10.21 -8.96 -6.75
N ILE A 218 10.89 -7.81 -6.76
CA ILE A 218 11.07 -6.99 -7.98
C ILE A 218 11.78 -7.79 -9.08
N LYS A 219 12.83 -8.55 -8.73
CA LYS A 219 13.51 -9.44 -9.69
C LYS A 219 12.56 -10.52 -10.20
N THR A 220 11.84 -11.19 -9.30
CA THR A 220 10.89 -12.25 -9.67
C THR A 220 9.85 -11.75 -10.67
N ILE A 221 9.35 -10.51 -10.50
CA ILE A 221 8.38 -9.91 -11.42
C ILE A 221 8.98 -9.71 -12.81
N CYS A 222 10.19 -9.14 -12.90
CA CYS A 222 10.86 -8.92 -14.18
C CYS A 222 11.21 -10.25 -14.89
N GLN A 223 11.50 -11.30 -14.12
CA GLN A 223 11.73 -12.64 -14.67
C GLN A 223 10.45 -13.22 -15.26
N ASN A 224 9.34 -13.11 -14.54
CA ASN A 224 8.05 -13.63 -14.97
C ASN A 224 7.47 -12.88 -16.17
N SER A 225 7.81 -11.59 -16.34
CA SER A 225 7.40 -10.80 -17.51
C SER A 225 8.27 -11.03 -18.74
N GLY A 226 9.41 -11.72 -18.62
CA GLY A 226 10.36 -11.90 -19.71
C GLY A 226 11.09 -10.61 -20.13
N ASN A 227 11.04 -9.55 -19.32
CA ASN A 227 11.69 -8.29 -19.62
C ASN A 227 13.20 -8.36 -19.32
N GLN A 228 13.95 -8.82 -20.32
CA GLN A 228 15.40 -9.02 -20.23
C GLN A 228 16.16 -7.71 -19.91
N LYS A 229 15.73 -6.56 -20.46
CA LYS A 229 16.37 -5.26 -20.21
C LYS A 229 16.22 -4.82 -18.75
N ALA A 230 15.03 -5.00 -18.17
CA ALA A 230 14.79 -4.72 -16.75
C ALA A 230 15.64 -5.63 -15.85
N LEU A 231 15.82 -6.90 -16.22
CA LEU A 231 16.68 -7.84 -15.49
C LEU A 231 18.16 -7.43 -15.52
N GLU A 232 18.68 -7.07 -16.68
CA GLU A 232 20.05 -6.55 -16.84
C GLU A 232 20.25 -5.28 -16.00
N THR A 233 19.24 -4.40 -15.98
CA THR A 233 19.24 -3.18 -15.17
C THR A 233 19.27 -3.49 -13.67
N ILE A 234 18.45 -4.44 -13.20
CA ILE A 234 18.46 -4.90 -11.80
C ILE A 234 19.83 -5.47 -11.42
N GLU A 235 20.40 -6.36 -12.23
CA GLU A 235 21.68 -7.00 -11.92
C GLU A 235 22.83 -5.99 -11.90
N LEU A 236 22.81 -4.99 -12.79
CA LEU A 236 23.73 -3.86 -12.74
C LEU A 236 23.60 -3.08 -11.42
N HIS A 237 22.39 -2.68 -11.02
CA HIS A 237 22.18 -1.96 -9.77
C HIS A 237 22.50 -2.78 -8.52
N ARG A 238 22.24 -4.10 -8.52
CA ARG A 238 22.66 -4.99 -7.43
C ARG A 238 24.16 -5.03 -7.27
N LEU A 239 24.89 -5.10 -8.38
CA LEU A 239 26.33 -5.04 -8.40
C LEU A 239 26.85 -3.69 -7.89
N ILE A 240 26.23 -2.59 -8.33
CA ILE A 240 26.54 -1.24 -7.84
C ILE A 240 26.33 -1.17 -6.32
N ASN A 241 25.18 -1.65 -5.83
CA ASN A 241 24.82 -1.63 -4.40
C ASN A 241 25.85 -2.38 -3.54
N ARG A 242 26.32 -3.55 -4.01
CA ARG A 242 27.38 -4.32 -3.36
C ARG A 242 28.70 -3.54 -3.25
N CYS A 243 28.94 -2.59 -4.15
CA CYS A 243 30.16 -1.80 -4.24
C CYS A 243 30.07 -0.41 -3.58
N LEU A 244 28.91 0.00 -3.05
CA LEU A 244 28.70 1.35 -2.50
C LEU A 244 29.67 1.69 -1.35
N LYS A 245 30.02 0.73 -0.50
CA LYS A 245 30.89 0.91 0.67
C LYS A 245 32.30 0.33 0.48
N LYS A 246 32.67 0.00 -0.76
CA LYS A 246 33.92 -0.69 -1.11
C LYS A 246 34.95 0.25 -1.68
N ASP A 247 36.22 -0.07 -1.44
CA ASP A 247 37.35 0.63 -2.05
C ASP A 247 37.58 0.20 -3.51
N ASN A 248 38.43 0.93 -4.24
CA ASN A 248 38.68 0.66 -5.65
C ASN A 248 39.36 -0.70 -5.91
N ILE A 249 40.11 -1.24 -4.95
CA ILE A 249 40.80 -2.52 -5.09
C ILE A 249 39.77 -3.65 -4.95
N GLU A 250 38.94 -3.61 -3.91
CA GLU A 250 37.83 -4.53 -3.69
C GLU A 250 36.85 -4.52 -4.88
N ILE A 251 36.50 -3.33 -5.39
CA ILE A 251 35.62 -3.21 -6.55
C ILE A 251 36.23 -3.90 -7.77
N LYS A 252 37.51 -3.62 -8.10
CA LYS A 252 38.19 -4.25 -9.23
C LYS A 252 38.21 -5.78 -9.12
N GLN A 253 38.35 -6.33 -7.92
CA GLN A 253 38.28 -7.78 -7.69
C GLN A 253 36.87 -8.34 -7.96
N ILE A 254 35.82 -7.66 -7.49
CA ILE A 254 34.42 -8.06 -7.74
C ILE A 254 34.07 -8.05 -9.24
N LEU A 255 34.67 -7.13 -10.00
CA LEU A 255 34.42 -6.97 -11.42
C LEU A 255 35.30 -7.82 -12.35
N LYS A 256 36.29 -8.55 -11.81
CA LYS A 256 37.37 -9.17 -12.61
C LYS A 256 36.85 -10.09 -13.72
N ASP A 257 35.81 -10.87 -13.43
CA ASP A 257 35.25 -11.90 -14.33
C ASP A 257 33.82 -11.59 -14.78
N LYS A 258 33.36 -10.33 -14.62
CA LYS A 258 32.02 -9.91 -15.00
C LYS A 258 32.03 -9.29 -16.38
N ASP A 259 31.16 -9.77 -17.27
CA ASP A 259 30.92 -9.19 -18.59
C ASP A 259 30.07 -7.91 -18.45
N ILE A 260 30.73 -6.81 -18.10
CA ILE A 260 30.09 -5.50 -17.93
C ILE A 260 30.94 -4.39 -18.53
N ASN A 261 30.28 -3.32 -18.99
CA ASN A 261 30.95 -2.09 -19.35
C ASN A 261 31.42 -1.37 -18.08
N LYS A 262 32.74 -1.40 -17.81
CA LYS A 262 33.34 -0.83 -16.60
C LYS A 262 33.18 0.69 -16.51
N ASP A 263 33.24 1.40 -17.62
CA ASP A 263 33.10 2.86 -17.64
C ASP A 263 31.67 3.27 -17.25
N ILE A 264 30.67 2.60 -17.82
CA ILE A 264 29.26 2.80 -17.45
C ILE A 264 29.05 2.44 -15.96
N PHE A 265 29.61 1.32 -15.52
CA PHE A 265 29.52 0.89 -14.11
C PHE A 265 30.09 1.93 -13.15
N PHE A 266 31.33 2.39 -13.35
CA PHE A 266 31.96 3.37 -12.47
C PHE A 266 31.23 4.71 -12.50
N LYS A 267 30.76 5.16 -13.68
CA LYS A 267 29.94 6.37 -13.78
C LYS A 267 28.66 6.27 -12.96
N LYS A 268 27.94 5.15 -13.05
CA LYS A 268 26.72 4.92 -12.26
C LYS A 268 27.03 4.77 -10.76
N LEU A 269 28.10 4.08 -10.40
CA LEU A 269 28.52 3.92 -9.00
C LEU A 269 28.85 5.27 -8.36
N THR A 270 29.61 6.13 -9.03
CA THR A 270 29.92 7.48 -8.54
C THR A 270 28.64 8.29 -8.35
N LYS A 271 27.77 8.35 -9.36
CA LYS A 271 26.48 9.04 -9.26
C LYS A 271 25.63 8.54 -8.09
N LYS A 272 25.57 7.21 -7.89
CA LYS A 272 24.80 6.62 -6.80
C LYS A 272 25.41 6.89 -5.42
N LYS A 273 26.74 6.94 -5.31
CA LYS A 273 27.44 7.37 -4.09
C LYS A 273 27.12 8.82 -3.76
N GLU A 274 27.15 9.72 -4.74
CA GLU A 274 26.80 11.14 -4.56
C GLU A 274 25.36 11.31 -4.04
N ILE A 275 24.43 10.51 -4.56
CA ILE A 275 23.01 10.52 -4.15
C ILE A 275 22.85 9.98 -2.72
N LEU A 276 23.30 8.76 -2.43
CA LEU A 276 23.02 8.07 -1.16
C LEU A 276 23.94 8.45 -0.01
N TYR A 277 25.15 8.92 -0.32
CA TYR A 277 26.18 9.29 0.64
C TYR A 277 26.79 10.64 0.24
N PRO A 278 25.99 11.72 0.19
CA PRO A 278 26.51 13.04 -0.12
C PRO A 278 27.59 13.37 0.91
N MET A 279 28.81 13.63 0.44
CA MET A 279 29.87 14.12 1.32
C MET A 279 29.36 15.44 1.92
N GLY A 280 29.23 15.49 3.25
CA GLY A 280 28.92 16.71 3.99
C GLY A 280 30.08 17.69 3.96
#